data_AF-A0ABD5H5X4-F1
#
_entry.id   AF-A0ABD5H5X4-F1
#
_cell.length_a   1.000
_cell.length_b   1.000
_cell.length_c   1.000
_cell.angle_alpha   90.00
_cell.angle_beta   90.00
_cell.angle_gamma   90.00
#
_symmetry.space_group_name_H-M   'P 1'
#
loop_
_entity.id
_entity.type
_entity.pdbx_description
1 polymer ?
#
loop_
_entity_poly.entity_id
_entity_poly.type
_entity_poly.pdbx_seq_one_letter_code
_entity_poly.pdbx_strand_id
1 'polypeptide(L)'
;MEVNSSGDQNRTAGRDFTENRVQIDKFDGRHTINIAIPSEKRDERPMVKAQRIELNRLVAAICDGSVNVEAYEVWQKLHAEIGVSSIDDMTVNQYHTAVSFLQSMLERLKETDSRRTLTHLLLKNTEDSVSRQKLLRYCHFNFGTGRLNHLTLSQLQEASRWLDQQKIENPPEQRQKTRFTLISLVTTKPKESLALFAIGVLVGYLFF
;
A
#
# COMPACT_ATOMS: atom_id res chain seq x y z
N MET A 1 51.34 33.01 21.58
CA MET A 1 50.31 33.64 20.73
C MET A 1 49.33 34.27 21.70
N GLU A 2 49.35 35.61 21.82
CA GLU A 2 48.59 36.35 22.84
C GLU A 2 47.14 36.50 22.36
N VAL A 3 46.19 35.87 23.02
CA VAL A 3 44.77 35.90 22.63
C VAL A 3 44.10 37.04 23.40
N ASN A 4 43.98 38.20 22.75
CA ASN A 4 43.28 39.35 23.31
C ASN A 4 41.76 39.17 23.11
N SER A 5 41.05 38.77 24.17
CA SER A 5 39.59 38.86 24.22
C SER A 5 39.22 40.26 24.68
N SER A 6 38.71 41.11 23.79
CA SER A 6 38.18 42.44 24.14
C SER A 6 36.66 42.40 24.03
N GLY A 7 35.98 42.55 25.16
CA GLY A 7 34.52 42.48 25.30
C GLY A 7 33.79 43.75 24.87
N ASP A 8 34.09 44.29 23.68
CA ASP A 8 33.60 45.61 23.23
C ASP A 8 32.08 45.67 22.91
N GLN A 9 31.33 44.58 23.17
CA GLN A 9 29.89 44.50 22.86
C GLN A 9 28.98 44.33 24.08
N ASN A 10 29.49 44.38 25.32
CA ASN A 10 28.63 44.19 26.49
C ASN A 10 28.06 45.53 27.00
N ARG A 11 27.05 46.07 26.29
CA ARG A 11 26.45 47.40 26.58
C ARG A 11 25.48 47.43 27.78
N THR A 12 25.49 46.43 28.66
CA THR A 12 24.56 46.31 29.80
C THR A 12 25.25 45.89 31.09
N ALA A 13 26.25 46.66 31.55
CA ALA A 13 26.73 46.58 32.92
C ALA A 13 26.82 48.00 33.51
N GLY A 14 26.18 48.19 34.66
CA GLY A 14 26.14 49.45 35.40
C GLY A 14 27.55 49.96 35.78
N ARG A 15 27.60 51.25 36.12
CA ARG A 15 28.76 52.16 36.26
C ARG A 15 29.96 51.71 37.13
N ASP A 16 29.96 50.49 37.67
CA ASP A 16 30.86 50.10 38.75
C ASP A 16 31.76 48.90 38.41
N PHE A 17 31.67 48.35 37.19
CA PHE A 17 32.57 47.27 36.75
C PHE A 17 33.76 47.81 35.95
N THR A 18 34.91 47.94 36.60
CA THR A 18 36.21 48.02 35.92
C THR A 18 36.62 46.61 35.49
N GLU A 19 36.52 46.31 34.19
CA GLU A 19 37.05 45.07 33.62
C GLU A 19 38.57 45.08 33.76
N ASN A 20 39.08 44.43 34.82
CA ASN A 20 40.51 44.25 34.98
C ASN A 20 40.96 43.34 33.83
N ARG A 21 41.82 43.85 32.96
CA ARG A 21 42.33 43.16 31.78
C ARG A 21 43.01 41.86 32.24
N VAL A 22 42.30 40.74 32.21
CA VAL A 22 42.85 39.44 32.60
C VAL A 22 43.80 39.01 31.49
N GLN A 23 45.07 39.37 31.62
CA GLN A 23 46.14 38.81 30.79
C GLN A 23 46.42 37.39 31.30
N ILE A 24 45.99 36.40 30.53
CA ILE A 24 46.28 34.99 30.80
C ILE A 24 47.76 34.77 30.44
N ASP A 25 48.65 35.03 31.40
CA ASP A 25 50.09 35.08 31.16
C ASP A 25 50.70 33.68 30.93
N LYS A 26 50.08 32.61 31.46
CA LYS A 26 50.53 31.22 31.23
C LYS A 26 49.35 30.24 31.19
N PHE A 27 49.15 29.65 30.02
CA PHE A 27 48.13 28.63 29.77
C PHE A 27 48.66 27.25 30.21
N ASP A 28 48.28 26.79 31.41
CA ASP A 28 48.54 25.41 31.85
C ASP A 28 47.41 24.51 31.33
N GLY A 29 47.72 23.66 30.33
CA GLY A 29 46.76 22.80 29.63
C GLY A 29 46.06 21.73 30.49
N ARG A 30 46.24 21.76 31.82
CA ARG A 30 45.61 20.85 32.78
C ARG A 30 44.15 21.21 33.10
N HIS A 31 43.71 22.43 32.80
CA HIS A 31 42.36 22.92 33.10
C HIS A 31 41.49 23.14 31.86
N THR A 32 41.91 22.64 30.68
CA THR A 32 41.09 22.70 29.48
C THR A 32 40.11 21.53 29.44
N ILE A 33 38.82 21.82 29.61
CA ILE A 33 37.76 20.86 29.27
C ILE A 33 37.61 20.92 27.76
N ASN A 34 38.00 19.86 27.07
CA ASN A 34 37.78 19.73 25.63
C ASN A 34 36.28 19.49 25.37
N ILE A 35 35.51 20.56 25.24
CA ILE A 35 34.13 20.49 24.77
C ILE A 35 34.22 20.37 23.25
N ALA A 36 34.34 19.14 22.75
CA ALA A 36 34.14 18.87 21.34
C ALA A 36 32.68 19.21 21.02
N ILE A 37 32.43 20.41 20.48
CA ILE A 37 31.15 20.75 19.87
C ILE A 37 30.97 19.71 18.75
N PRO A 38 29.97 18.81 18.82
CA PRO A 38 29.76 17.85 17.75
C PRO A 38 29.50 18.66 16.50
N SER A 39 30.49 18.70 15.60
CA SER A 39 30.29 19.39 14.35
C SER A 39 29.19 18.62 13.63
N GLU A 40 28.04 19.24 13.41
CA GLU A 40 27.05 18.81 12.42
C GLU A 40 27.63 18.94 11.01
N LYS A 41 28.86 18.45 10.80
CA LYS A 41 29.42 18.23 9.48
C LYS A 41 28.54 17.16 8.88
N ARG A 42 27.60 17.61 8.05
CA ARG A 42 26.89 16.76 7.11
C ARG A 42 27.97 15.91 6.47
N ASP A 43 27.87 14.61 6.71
CA ASP A 43 28.76 13.62 6.16
C ASP A 43 28.58 13.58 4.63
N GLU A 44 29.19 14.53 3.93
CA GLU A 44 29.13 14.73 2.48
C GLU A 44 29.93 13.66 1.72
N ARG A 45 30.39 12.62 2.43
CA ARG A 45 31.10 11.50 1.83
C ARG A 45 30.20 10.84 0.76
N PRO A 46 30.76 10.53 -0.41
CA PRO A 46 30.02 9.84 -1.45
C PRO A 46 29.64 8.44 -0.96
N MET A 47 28.49 7.95 -1.43
CA MET A 47 28.00 6.63 -1.06
C MET A 47 28.96 5.50 -1.43
N VAL A 48 29.03 4.50 -0.55
CA VAL A 48 29.81 3.27 -0.75
C VAL A 48 29.17 2.43 -1.86
N LYS A 49 29.98 1.68 -2.62
CA LYS A 49 29.50 0.78 -3.69
C LYS A 49 28.39 -0.18 -3.24
N ALA A 50 28.49 -0.73 -2.02
CA ALA A 50 27.47 -1.62 -1.46
C ALA A 50 26.10 -0.93 -1.32
N GLN A 51 26.07 0.34 -0.91
CA GLN A 51 24.82 1.10 -0.78
C GLN A 51 24.17 1.36 -2.15
N ARG A 52 24.99 1.64 -3.17
CA ARG A 52 24.50 1.81 -4.55
C ARG A 52 23.91 0.51 -5.09
N ILE A 53 24.52 -0.64 -4.79
CA ILE A 53 23.98 -1.95 -5.17
C ILE A 53 22.61 -2.17 -4.53
N GLU A 54 22.45 -1.84 -3.25
CA GLU A 54 21.18 -2.01 -2.56
C GLU A 54 20.07 -1.12 -3.14
N LEU A 55 20.36 0.14 -3.48
CA LEU A 55 19.38 1.00 -4.14
C LEU A 55 18.98 0.43 -5.51
N ASN A 56 19.93 -0.02 -6.32
CA ASN A 56 19.61 -0.66 -7.60
C ASN A 56 18.75 -1.92 -7.41
N ARG A 57 19.01 -2.71 -6.36
CA ARG A 57 18.17 -3.87 -6.02
C ARG A 57 16.74 -3.46 -5.66
N LEU A 58 16.57 -2.41 -4.88
CA LEU A 58 15.24 -1.89 -4.51
C LEU A 58 14.50 -1.35 -5.74
N VAL A 59 15.18 -0.60 -6.60
CA VAL A 59 14.60 -0.09 -7.85
C VAL A 59 14.18 -1.24 -8.76
N ALA A 60 15.04 -2.26 -8.94
CA ALA A 60 14.69 -3.45 -9.72
C ALA A 60 13.45 -4.16 -9.14
N ALA A 61 13.37 -4.33 -7.82
CA ALA A 61 12.21 -4.95 -7.18
C ALA A 61 10.90 -4.17 -7.39
N ILE A 62 10.98 -2.83 -7.50
CA ILE A 62 9.83 -1.97 -7.81
C ILE A 62 9.37 -2.18 -9.26
N CYS A 63 10.32 -2.21 -10.20
CA CYS A 63 10.02 -2.45 -11.62
C CYS A 63 9.42 -3.85 -11.83
N ASP A 64 10.00 -4.88 -11.22
CA ASP A 64 9.48 -6.26 -11.32
C ASP A 64 8.07 -6.40 -10.73
N GLY A 65 7.79 -5.64 -9.66
CA GLY A 65 6.49 -5.65 -8.98
C GLY A 65 5.38 -4.88 -9.72
N SER A 66 5.69 -4.14 -10.78
CA SER A 66 4.69 -3.32 -11.47
C SER A 66 4.90 -3.25 -12.98
N VAL A 67 3.89 -3.71 -13.71
CA VAL A 67 3.92 -3.84 -15.19
C VAL A 67 4.15 -2.52 -15.94
N ASN A 68 3.96 -1.36 -15.30
CA ASN A 68 4.02 -0.04 -15.95
C ASN A 68 5.00 0.93 -15.29
N VAL A 69 5.93 0.48 -14.45
CA VAL A 69 6.91 1.37 -13.80
C VAL A 69 8.30 1.06 -14.31
N GLU A 70 8.86 2.02 -15.02
CA GLU A 70 10.22 1.95 -15.53
C GLU A 70 11.23 2.44 -14.48
N ALA A 71 12.43 1.86 -14.50
CA ALA A 71 13.50 2.22 -13.57
C ALA A 71 13.84 3.72 -13.63
N TYR A 72 13.76 4.31 -14.82
CA TYR A 72 14.00 5.74 -15.01
C TYR A 72 13.01 6.62 -14.23
N GLU A 73 11.72 6.26 -14.22
CA GLU A 73 10.70 7.04 -13.51
C GLU A 73 10.92 6.94 -11.99
N VAL A 74 11.33 5.77 -11.49
CA VAL A 74 11.68 5.56 -10.08
C VAL A 74 12.87 6.43 -9.68
N TRP A 75 13.95 6.42 -10.47
CA TRP A 75 15.11 7.25 -10.23
C TRP A 75 14.78 8.75 -10.25
N GLN A 76 13.94 9.18 -11.20
CA GLN A 76 13.51 10.58 -11.27
C GLN A 76 12.75 11.02 -10.01
N LYS A 77 11.83 10.19 -9.50
CA LYS A 77 11.11 10.48 -8.25
C LYS A 77 12.05 10.52 -7.05
N LEU A 78 12.98 9.57 -6.97
CA LEU A 78 13.98 9.51 -5.90
C LEU A 78 14.88 10.75 -5.88
N HIS A 79 15.38 11.14 -7.05
CA HIS A 79 16.22 12.33 -7.23
C HIS A 79 15.47 13.62 -6.84
N ALA A 80 14.19 13.73 -7.20
CA ALA A 80 13.34 14.84 -6.79
C ALA A 80 13.09 14.89 -5.28
N GLU A 81 12.90 13.75 -4.62
CA GLU A 81 12.68 13.66 -3.17
C GLU A 81 13.93 14.08 -2.37
N ILE A 82 15.12 13.68 -2.84
CA ILE A 82 16.39 13.91 -2.14
C ILE A 82 17.02 15.26 -2.53
N GLY A 83 16.62 15.83 -3.67
CA GLY A 83 17.17 17.07 -4.21
C GLY A 83 18.55 16.89 -4.87
N VAL A 84 18.81 15.74 -5.49
CA VAL A 84 20.06 15.43 -6.20
C VAL A 84 19.80 15.18 -7.68
N SER A 85 20.77 15.49 -8.55
CA SER A 85 20.62 15.30 -10.00
C SER A 85 21.06 13.92 -10.47
N SER A 86 22.03 13.32 -9.77
CA SER A 86 22.56 11.99 -10.05
C SER A 86 22.72 11.17 -8.76
N ILE A 87 22.72 9.85 -8.91
CA ILE A 87 23.12 8.91 -7.86
C ILE A 87 24.56 9.15 -7.39
N ASP A 88 25.41 9.71 -8.25
CA ASP A 88 26.80 10.02 -7.94
C ASP A 88 26.95 11.18 -6.95
N ASP A 89 26.00 12.12 -6.96
CA ASP A 89 25.96 13.28 -6.08
C ASP A 89 25.34 12.95 -4.71
N MET A 90 24.82 11.73 -4.54
CA MET A 90 24.14 11.32 -3.31
C MET A 90 25.14 10.99 -2.19
N THR A 91 24.88 11.55 -1.02
CA THR A 91 25.72 11.42 0.18
C THR A 91 25.22 10.33 1.11
N VAL A 92 26.09 9.86 2.02
CA VAL A 92 25.74 8.84 3.02
C VAL A 92 24.56 9.26 3.90
N ASN A 93 24.40 10.55 4.21
CA ASN A 93 23.24 11.02 4.99
C ASN A 93 21.92 10.85 4.25
N GLN A 94 21.94 11.06 2.93
CA GLN A 94 20.74 10.99 2.08
C GLN A 94 20.35 9.54 1.77
N TYR A 95 21.29 8.60 1.88
CA TYR A 95 21.05 7.18 1.64
C TYR A 95 19.90 6.62 2.48
N HIS A 96 19.81 6.97 3.77
CA HIS A 96 18.74 6.43 4.62
C HIS A 96 17.36 6.91 4.17
N THR A 97 17.25 8.20 3.83
CA THR A 97 16.04 8.79 3.25
C THR A 97 15.70 8.12 1.91
N ALA A 98 16.70 7.89 1.06
CA ALA A 98 16.53 7.21 -0.22
C ALA A 98 15.91 5.82 -0.07
N VAL A 99 16.49 5.02 0.84
CA VAL A 99 16.01 3.66 1.13
C VAL A 99 14.60 3.70 1.69
N SER A 100 14.32 4.58 2.65
CA SER A 100 13.00 4.71 3.25
C SER A 100 11.93 5.09 2.21
N PHE A 101 12.26 5.99 1.28
CA PHE A 101 11.39 6.37 0.17
C PHE A 101 11.10 5.20 -0.76
N LEU A 102 12.14 4.48 -1.22
CA LEU A 102 11.98 3.33 -2.11
C LEU A 102 11.20 2.20 -1.44
N GLN A 103 11.45 1.92 -0.16
CA GLN A 103 10.70 0.92 0.61
C GLN A 103 9.23 1.31 0.75
N SER A 104 8.95 2.58 1.06
CA SER A 104 7.58 3.10 1.15
C SER A 104 6.85 2.99 -0.18
N MET A 105 7.53 3.26 -1.29
CA MET A 105 6.97 3.10 -2.62
C MET A 105 6.68 1.63 -2.96
N LEU A 106 7.60 0.73 -2.63
CA LEU A 106 7.41 -0.72 -2.80
C LEU A 106 6.22 -1.23 -1.99
N GLU A 107 6.05 -0.76 -0.75
CA GLU A 107 4.94 -1.16 0.11
C GLU A 107 3.59 -0.71 -0.48
N ARG A 108 3.51 0.52 -0.99
CA ARG A 108 2.29 1.02 -1.68
C ARG A 108 1.93 0.19 -2.91
N LEU A 109 2.93 -0.30 -3.65
CA LEU A 109 2.70 -1.17 -4.80
C LEU A 109 2.13 -2.53 -4.36
N LYS A 110 2.73 -3.15 -3.33
CA LYS A 110 2.24 -4.41 -2.74
C LYS A 110 0.83 -4.28 -2.20
N GLU A 111 0.52 -3.19 -1.51
CA GLU A 111 -0.83 -2.92 -1.00
C GLU A 111 -1.83 -2.80 -2.16
N THR A 112 -1.46 -2.07 -3.21
CA THR A 112 -2.29 -1.90 -4.41
C THR A 112 -2.56 -3.21 -5.12
N ASP A 113 -1.54 -4.07 -5.23
CA ASP A 113 -1.68 -5.40 -5.83
C ASP A 113 -2.55 -6.33 -4.98
N SER A 114 -2.34 -6.34 -3.66
CA SER A 114 -3.17 -7.08 -2.71
C SER A 114 -4.64 -6.65 -2.79
N ARG A 115 -4.89 -5.35 -2.91
CA ARG A 115 -6.23 -4.78 -3.10
C ARG A 115 -6.87 -5.25 -4.41
N ARG A 116 -6.13 -5.22 -5.52
CA ARG A 116 -6.61 -5.71 -6.83
C ARG A 116 -6.93 -7.20 -6.78
N THR A 117 -6.04 -8.00 -6.20
CA THR A 117 -6.21 -9.44 -6.04
C THR A 117 -7.45 -9.78 -5.22
N LEU A 118 -7.65 -9.12 -4.07
CA LEU A 118 -8.85 -9.30 -3.25
C LEU A 118 -10.13 -8.86 -3.97
N THR A 119 -10.08 -7.76 -4.70
CA THR A 119 -11.22 -7.29 -5.50
C THR A 119 -11.60 -8.34 -6.56
N HIS A 120 -10.60 -8.89 -7.26
CA HIS A 120 -10.82 -9.95 -8.24
C HIS A 120 -11.38 -11.23 -7.60
N LEU A 121 -10.86 -11.63 -6.45
CA LEU A 121 -11.36 -12.78 -5.69
C LEU A 121 -12.81 -12.58 -5.24
N LEU A 122 -13.16 -11.39 -4.75
CA LEU A 122 -14.54 -11.05 -4.38
C LEU A 122 -15.48 -11.14 -5.59
N LEU A 123 -15.09 -10.55 -6.72
CA LEU A 123 -15.87 -10.61 -7.95
C LEU A 123 -16.08 -12.05 -8.44
N LYS A 124 -15.03 -12.88 -8.39
CA LYS A 124 -15.09 -14.31 -8.73
C LYS A 124 -15.97 -15.09 -7.75
N ASN A 125 -15.92 -14.77 -6.47
CA ASN A 125 -16.76 -15.42 -5.45
C ASN A 125 -18.23 -14.98 -5.50
N THR A 126 -18.53 -13.86 -6.16
CA THR A 126 -19.89 -13.34 -6.40
C THR A 126 -20.26 -13.38 -7.89
N GLU A 127 -20.06 -14.52 -8.55
CA GLU A 127 -20.53 -14.72 -9.93
C GLU A 127 -22.06 -14.59 -10.05
N ASP A 128 -22.80 -14.99 -8.99
CA ASP A 128 -24.26 -14.84 -8.95
C ASP A 128 -24.67 -13.37 -8.75
N SER A 129 -25.62 -12.92 -9.59
CA SER A 129 -26.10 -11.53 -9.59
C SER A 129 -26.73 -11.11 -8.26
N VAL A 130 -27.39 -12.03 -7.55
CA VAL A 130 -28.01 -11.77 -6.25
C VAL A 130 -26.93 -11.58 -5.19
N SER A 131 -25.96 -12.49 -5.11
CA SER A 131 -24.84 -12.39 -4.17
C SER A 131 -24.02 -11.13 -4.39
N ARG A 132 -23.80 -10.74 -5.65
CA ARG A 132 -23.13 -9.49 -6.00
C ARG A 132 -23.93 -8.27 -5.56
N GLN A 133 -25.24 -8.23 -5.79
CA GLN A 133 -26.08 -7.12 -5.33
C GLN A 133 -26.10 -7.00 -3.80
N LYS A 134 -26.17 -8.12 -3.08
CA LYS A 134 -26.08 -8.15 -1.61
C LYS A 134 -24.75 -7.57 -1.12
N LEU A 135 -23.63 -7.99 -1.72
CA LEU A 135 -22.30 -7.45 -1.42
C LEU A 135 -22.23 -5.94 -1.69
N LEU A 136 -22.69 -5.47 -2.85
CA LEU A 136 -22.65 -4.04 -3.17
C LEU A 136 -23.53 -3.22 -2.23
N ARG A 137 -24.68 -3.76 -1.81
CA ARG A 137 -25.56 -3.12 -0.83
C ARG A 137 -24.92 -3.06 0.55
N TYR A 138 -24.25 -4.13 0.98
CA TYR A 138 -23.45 -4.14 2.20
C TYR A 138 -22.33 -3.08 2.15
N CYS A 139 -21.56 -3.03 1.06
CA CYS A 139 -20.50 -2.03 0.89
C CYS A 139 -21.05 -0.60 0.86
N HIS A 140 -22.19 -0.38 0.21
CA HIS A 140 -22.84 0.92 0.19
C HIS A 140 -23.30 1.37 1.59
N PHE A 141 -23.84 0.45 2.40
CA PHE A 141 -24.30 0.77 3.75
C PHE A 141 -23.15 1.02 4.73
N ASN A 142 -22.11 0.19 4.71
CA ASN A 142 -21.01 0.26 5.67
C ASN A 142 -19.91 1.26 5.28
N PHE A 143 -19.62 1.38 3.97
CA PHE A 143 -18.50 2.18 3.47
C PHE A 143 -18.93 3.40 2.66
N GLY A 144 -20.23 3.58 2.41
CA GLY A 144 -20.76 4.70 1.63
C GLY A 144 -20.48 4.62 0.12
N THR A 145 -19.91 3.51 -0.37
CA THR A 145 -19.65 3.30 -1.79
C THR A 145 -19.99 1.88 -2.23
N GLY A 146 -20.69 1.77 -3.36
CA GLY A 146 -20.94 0.49 -4.03
C GLY A 146 -19.81 0.06 -4.98
N ARG A 147 -18.73 0.84 -5.11
CA ARG A 147 -17.62 0.53 -6.03
C ARG A 147 -16.49 -0.15 -5.27
N LEU A 148 -16.28 -1.45 -5.51
CA LEU A 148 -15.21 -2.22 -4.88
C LEU A 148 -13.81 -1.64 -5.14
N ASN A 149 -13.60 -1.02 -6.30
CA ASN A 149 -12.32 -0.41 -6.66
C ASN A 149 -11.92 0.79 -5.78
N HIS A 150 -12.89 1.42 -5.09
CA HIS A 150 -12.63 2.57 -4.22
C HIS A 150 -12.47 2.17 -2.74
N LEU A 151 -12.64 0.88 -2.42
CA LEU A 151 -12.51 0.39 -1.05
C LEU A 151 -11.04 0.26 -0.65
N THR A 152 -10.74 0.51 0.61
CA THR A 152 -9.42 0.24 1.19
C THR A 152 -9.20 -1.26 1.35
N LEU A 153 -7.95 -1.68 1.56
CA LEU A 153 -7.61 -3.09 1.77
C LEU A 153 -8.38 -3.70 2.95
N SER A 154 -8.49 -2.97 4.06
CA SER A 154 -9.23 -3.39 5.25
C SER A 154 -10.73 -3.56 4.97
N GLN A 155 -11.33 -2.63 4.23
CA GLN A 155 -12.75 -2.70 3.85
C GLN A 155 -13.04 -3.88 2.93
N LEU A 156 -12.15 -4.21 2.00
CA LEU A 156 -12.29 -5.40 1.15
C LEU A 156 -12.17 -6.70 1.96
N GLN A 157 -11.26 -6.75 2.92
CA GLN A 157 -11.12 -7.91 3.81
C GLN A 157 -12.39 -8.11 4.65
N GLU A 158 -12.95 -7.03 5.18
CA GLU A 158 -14.21 -7.07 5.94
C GLU A 158 -15.38 -7.53 5.06
N ALA A 159 -15.49 -6.98 3.84
CA ALA A 159 -16.50 -7.41 2.87
C ALA A 159 -16.36 -8.89 2.49
N SER A 160 -15.13 -9.39 2.38
CA SER A 160 -14.86 -10.82 2.13
C SER A 160 -15.31 -11.68 3.30
N ARG A 161 -14.97 -11.29 4.53
CA ARG A 161 -15.40 -12.02 5.75
C ARG A 161 -16.92 -12.07 5.86
N TRP A 162 -17.58 -10.95 5.61
CA TRP A 162 -19.05 -10.88 5.59
C TRP A 162 -19.64 -11.80 4.51
N LEU A 163 -19.06 -11.83 3.31
CA LEU A 163 -19.52 -12.72 2.24
C LEU A 163 -19.37 -14.19 2.62
N ASP A 164 -18.25 -14.56 3.26
CA ASP A 164 -18.01 -15.93 3.73
C ASP A 164 -19.00 -16.33 4.83
N GLN A 165 -19.32 -15.42 5.77
CA GLN A 165 -20.37 -15.63 6.77
C GLN A 165 -21.75 -15.85 6.12
N GLN A 166 -22.10 -15.04 5.12
CA GLN A 166 -23.37 -15.19 4.41
C GLN A 166 -23.50 -16.54 3.68
N LYS A 167 -22.40 -17.11 3.18
CA LYS A 167 -22.39 -18.46 2.57
C LYS A 167 -22.57 -19.57 3.61
N ILE A 168 -22.13 -19.35 4.85
CA ILE A 168 -22.30 -20.31 5.94
C ILE A 168 -23.73 -20.28 6.47
N GLU A 169 -24.28 -19.08 6.69
CA GLU A 169 -25.65 -18.88 7.20
C GLU A 169 -26.73 -19.23 6.18
N ASN A 170 -26.47 -18.91 4.91
CA ASN A 170 -27.32 -19.29 3.79
C ASN A 170 -26.48 -20.19 2.87
N PRO A 171 -26.31 -21.48 3.20
CA PRO A 171 -25.71 -22.41 2.26
C PRO A 171 -26.48 -22.28 0.95
N PRO A 172 -25.80 -22.28 -0.22
CA PRO A 172 -26.51 -22.16 -1.48
C PRO A 172 -27.55 -23.27 -1.49
N GLU A 173 -28.83 -22.89 -1.38
CA GLU A 173 -29.92 -23.80 -1.68
C GLU A 173 -29.57 -24.29 -3.07
N GLN A 174 -29.16 -25.56 -3.16
CA GLN A 174 -28.96 -26.22 -4.42
C GLN A 174 -30.21 -25.89 -5.20
N ARG A 175 -30.09 -25.03 -6.24
CA ARG A 175 -31.19 -24.76 -7.16
C ARG A 175 -31.62 -26.13 -7.62
N GLN A 176 -32.65 -26.66 -6.97
CA GLN A 176 -33.25 -27.93 -7.30
C GLN A 176 -33.78 -27.65 -8.67
N LYS A 177 -32.99 -28.11 -9.65
CA LYS A 177 -33.32 -28.02 -11.06
C LYS A 177 -34.79 -28.41 -11.15
N THR A 178 -35.54 -27.56 -11.81
CA THR A 178 -36.91 -27.70 -12.34
C THR A 178 -37.27 -29.05 -12.97
N ARG A 179 -36.38 -30.05 -12.89
CA ARG A 179 -36.58 -31.47 -13.18
C ARG A 179 -37.60 -32.14 -12.25
N PHE A 180 -37.81 -31.64 -11.03
CA PHE A 180 -38.79 -32.27 -10.14
C PHE A 180 -40.25 -31.97 -10.50
N THR A 181 -40.55 -30.87 -11.20
CA THR A 181 -41.94 -30.50 -11.57
C THR A 181 -42.48 -31.34 -12.73
N LEU A 182 -41.63 -31.76 -13.68
CA LEU A 182 -42.06 -32.59 -14.82
C LEU A 182 -42.26 -34.05 -14.40
N ILE A 183 -41.39 -34.59 -13.54
CA ILE A 183 -41.49 -35.98 -13.08
C ILE A 183 -42.69 -36.15 -12.15
N SER A 184 -43.01 -35.14 -11.32
CA SER A 184 -44.18 -35.17 -10.44
C SER A 184 -45.51 -35.07 -11.20
N LEU A 185 -45.55 -34.42 -12.37
CA LEU A 185 -46.76 -34.33 -13.20
C LEU A 185 -47.10 -35.70 -13.84
N VAL A 186 -46.09 -36.42 -14.29
CA VAL A 186 -46.24 -37.76 -14.90
C VAL A 186 -46.67 -38.81 -13.87
N THR A 187 -46.28 -38.66 -12.61
CA THR A 187 -46.65 -39.59 -11.52
C THR A 187 -47.98 -39.28 -10.86
N THR A 188 -48.43 -38.01 -10.82
CA THR A 188 -49.72 -37.65 -10.18
C THR A 188 -50.94 -37.92 -11.06
N LYS A 189 -50.80 -37.93 -12.39
CA LYS A 189 -51.89 -38.28 -13.31
C LYS A 189 -51.41 -39.04 -14.56
N PRO A 190 -51.20 -40.38 -14.46
CA PRO A 190 -50.69 -41.17 -15.57
C PRO A 190 -51.66 -41.26 -16.77
N LYS A 191 -52.98 -41.20 -16.52
CA LYS A 191 -54.01 -41.35 -17.56
C LYS A 191 -54.10 -40.14 -18.52
N GLU A 192 -53.95 -38.93 -18.00
CA GLU A 192 -53.97 -37.70 -18.82
C GLU A 192 -52.66 -37.54 -19.60
N SER A 193 -51.53 -37.97 -19.01
CA SER A 193 -50.22 -37.96 -19.68
C SER A 193 -50.13 -38.94 -20.86
N LEU A 194 -50.74 -40.13 -20.75
CA LEU A 194 -50.82 -41.11 -21.84
C LEU A 194 -51.62 -40.58 -23.03
N ALA A 195 -52.71 -39.85 -22.79
CA ALA A 195 -53.54 -39.27 -23.84
C ALA A 195 -52.78 -38.22 -24.66
N LEU A 196 -52.01 -37.35 -23.99
CA LEU A 196 -51.18 -36.35 -24.65
C LEU A 196 -50.06 -36.98 -25.50
N PHE A 197 -49.46 -38.07 -25.01
CA PHE A 197 -48.47 -38.83 -25.78
C PHE A 197 -49.09 -39.51 -27.01
N ALA A 198 -50.25 -40.16 -26.85
CA ALA A 198 -50.96 -40.79 -27.96
C ALA A 198 -51.37 -39.79 -29.05
N ILE A 199 -51.81 -38.59 -28.67
CA ILE A 199 -52.12 -37.50 -29.60
C ILE A 199 -50.86 -37.05 -30.34
N GLY A 200 -49.74 -36.89 -29.64
CA GLY A 200 -48.45 -36.54 -30.25
C GLY A 200 -47.98 -37.58 -31.29
N VAL A 201 -48.14 -38.87 -30.99
CA VAL A 201 -47.81 -39.97 -31.92
C VAL A 201 -48.74 -39.97 -33.14
N LEU A 202 -50.03 -39.73 -32.95
CA LEU A 202 -51.01 -39.67 -34.04
C LEU A 202 -50.73 -38.51 -35.00
N VAL A 203 -50.38 -37.34 -34.47
CA VAL A 203 -49.99 -36.19 -35.29
C VAL A 203 -48.65 -36.45 -35.98
N GLY A 204 -47.68 -37.05 -35.30
CA GLY A 204 -46.40 -37.44 -35.91
C GLY A 204 -46.58 -38.42 -37.08
N TYR A 205 -47.47 -39.40 -36.94
CA TYR A 205 -47.82 -40.36 -37.99
C TYR A 205 -48.60 -39.72 -39.16
N LEU A 206 -49.31 -38.63 -38.92
CA LEU A 206 -50.04 -37.90 -39.96
C LEU A 206 -49.14 -36.99 -40.80
N PHE A 207 -47.99 -36.58 -40.25
CA PHE A 207 -47.04 -35.69 -40.90
C PHE A 207 -45.77 -36.39 -41.43
N PHE A 208 -45.59 -37.69 -41.17
CA PHE A 208 -44.47 -38.51 -41.67
C PHE A 208 -44.97 -39.83 -42.25
#